data_AF-A0AAP3GWS0-F1
#
_entry.id   AF-A0AAP3GWS0-F1
#
_cell.length_a   1.000
_cell.length_b   1.000
_cell.length_c   1.000
_cell.angle_alpha   90.00
_cell.angle_beta   90.00
_cell.angle_gamma   90.00
#
_symmetry.space_group_name_H-M   'P 1'
#
loop_
_entity.id
_entity.type
_entity.pdbx_description
1 polymer ?
#
loop_
_entity_poly.entity_id
_entity_poly.type
_entity_poly.pdbx_seq_one_letter_code
_entity_poly.pdbx_strand_id
1 'polypeptide(L)'
;MNPIDGNYQETIAWANQWRKDEYKLGHYLKEPAPCLLTTLYAQMVVEGSIKMGKWVKLACKRFLNDLEKSKTDPNYPWIFDEEKAWRPIRFTEKMCKPSKGDYNKLVLQPWQHFVVGNMFGWVDKKTGNRRFRESLIFLGRKNGRVLPL
;
A
#
# COMPACT_ATOMS: atom_id res chain seq x y z
N MET A 1 17.27 21.93 1.45
CA MET A 1 17.00 22.78 2.62
C MET A 1 16.35 21.91 3.68
N ASN A 2 16.90 21.87 4.89
CA ASN A 2 16.29 21.13 5.98
C ASN A 2 15.08 21.92 6.50
N PRO A 3 13.89 21.30 6.63
CA PRO A 3 12.68 21.99 7.05
C PRO A 3 12.71 22.47 8.51
N ILE A 4 13.73 22.06 9.27
CA ILE A 4 13.94 22.41 10.68
C ILE A 4 14.52 23.83 10.82
N ASP A 5 15.25 24.30 9.81
CA ASP A 5 16.02 25.56 9.86
C ASP A 5 15.34 26.72 9.09
N GLY A 6 14.19 26.45 8.45
CA GLY A 6 13.50 27.39 7.56
C GLY A 6 12.35 28.17 8.21
N ASN A 7 12.05 29.34 7.65
CA ASN A 7 10.88 30.13 8.02
C ASN A 7 9.56 29.44 7.57
N TYR A 8 8.43 29.76 8.19
CA TYR A 8 7.12 29.15 7.91
C TYR A 8 6.77 29.05 6.42
N GLN A 9 7.00 30.11 5.66
CA GLN A 9 6.76 30.14 4.21
C GLN A 9 7.67 29.18 3.43
N GLU A 10 8.93 29.06 3.84
CA GLU A 10 9.92 28.16 3.24
C GLU A 10 9.58 26.71 3.57
N THR A 11 9.14 26.43 4.80
CA THR A 11 8.67 25.10 5.20
C THR A 11 7.44 24.67 4.39
N ILE A 12 6.51 25.59 4.11
CA ILE A 12 5.34 25.30 3.25
C ILE A 12 5.78 25.03 1.81
N ALA A 13 6.66 25.87 1.25
CA ALA A 13 7.17 25.68 -0.10
C ALA A 13 7.90 24.34 -0.24
N TRP A 14 8.75 24.00 0.74
CA TRP A 14 9.42 22.71 0.83
C TRP A 14 8.42 21.55 0.90
N ALA A 15 7.41 21.64 1.76
CA ALA A 15 6.40 20.58 1.92
C ALA A 15 5.53 20.40 0.67
N ASN A 16 5.25 21.47 -0.06
CA ASN A 16 4.55 21.42 -1.35
C ASN A 16 5.42 20.77 -2.44
N GLN A 17 6.71 21.11 -2.46
CA GLN A 17 7.66 20.55 -3.41
C GLN A 17 7.87 19.05 -3.15
N TRP A 18 8.13 18.67 -1.90
CA TRP A 18 8.24 17.27 -1.49
C TRP A 18 6.99 16.47 -1.88
N ARG A 19 5.78 17.00 -1.64
CA ARG A 19 4.54 16.33 -2.08
C ARG A 19 4.45 16.13 -3.59
N LYS A 20 4.96 17.07 -4.40
CA LYS A 20 5.00 16.93 -5.86
C LYS A 20 6.00 15.84 -6.27
N ASP A 21 7.15 15.80 -5.61
CA ASP A 21 8.21 14.84 -5.91
C ASP A 21 7.78 13.41 -5.53
N GLU A 22 7.18 13.23 -4.35
CA GLU A 22 6.62 11.93 -3.92
C GLU A 22 5.47 11.46 -4.82
N TYR A 23 4.64 12.39 -5.32
CA TYR A 23 3.59 12.06 -6.29
C TYR A 23 4.19 11.58 -7.62
N LYS A 24 5.23 12.24 -8.12
CA LYS A 24 5.95 11.82 -9.34
C LYS A 24 6.60 10.45 -9.17
N LEU A 25 7.13 10.16 -7.99
CA LEU A 25 7.72 8.87 -7.64
C LEU A 25 6.67 7.76 -7.42
N GLY A 26 5.38 8.09 -7.40
CA GLY A 26 4.30 7.12 -7.16
C GLY A 26 4.19 6.64 -5.71
N HIS A 27 4.89 7.27 -4.78
CA HIS A 27 4.82 6.95 -3.35
C HIS A 27 3.52 7.47 -2.71
N TYR A 28 2.92 8.49 -3.33
CA TYR A 28 1.66 9.11 -2.95
C TYR A 28 0.69 9.14 -4.12
N LEU A 29 -0.55 8.74 -3.87
CA LEU A 29 -1.61 8.72 -4.89
C LEU A 29 -2.66 9.79 -4.60
N LYS A 30 -2.99 10.57 -5.63
CA LYS A 30 -4.13 11.50 -5.65
C LYS A 30 -5.35 10.93 -6.36
N GLU A 31 -5.11 9.97 -7.24
CA GLU A 31 -6.11 9.32 -8.08
C GLU A 31 -6.00 7.80 -7.88
N PRO A 32 -7.11 7.07 -8.04
CA PRO A 32 -7.10 5.61 -7.91
C PRO A 32 -6.17 5.00 -8.96
N ALA A 33 -5.38 4.02 -8.54
CA ALA A 33 -4.45 3.35 -9.44
C ALA A 33 -5.22 2.45 -10.42
N PRO A 34 -4.86 2.43 -11.71
CA PRO A 34 -5.49 1.55 -12.70
C PRO A 34 -5.03 0.09 -12.56
N CYS A 35 -4.13 -0.23 -11.63
CA CYS A 35 -3.59 -1.56 -11.41
C CYS A 35 -3.24 -1.80 -9.93
N LEU A 36 -2.99 -3.05 -9.57
CA LEU A 36 -2.60 -3.44 -8.22
C LEU A 36 -1.13 -3.05 -7.93
N LEU A 37 -0.93 -2.12 -7.01
CA LEU A 37 0.41 -1.63 -6.64
C LEU A 37 1.12 -2.44 -5.55
N THR A 38 0.55 -3.55 -5.10
CA THR A 38 1.08 -4.38 -3.99
C THR A 38 2.52 -4.84 -4.27
N THR A 39 2.78 -5.37 -5.47
CA THR A 39 4.10 -5.88 -5.85
C THR A 39 5.11 -4.76 -6.03
N LEU A 40 4.70 -3.67 -6.69
CA LEU A 40 5.55 -2.49 -6.91
C LEU A 40 5.96 -1.85 -5.57
N TYR A 41 5.00 -1.67 -4.64
CA TYR A 41 5.29 -1.13 -3.32
C TYR A 41 6.30 -2.01 -2.56
N ALA A 42 6.14 -3.33 -2.62
CA ALA A 42 7.08 -4.24 -1.97
C ALA A 42 8.50 -4.10 -2.54
N GLN A 43 8.65 -3.95 -3.86
CA GLN A 43 9.94 -3.71 -4.51
C GLN A 43 10.56 -2.38 -4.07
N MET A 44 9.80 -1.27 -4.17
CA MET A 44 10.28 0.06 -3.80
C MET A 44 10.73 0.17 -2.33
N VAL A 45 10.06 -0.54 -1.42
CA VAL A 45 10.44 -0.58 0.00
C VAL A 45 11.72 -1.39 0.23
N VAL A 46 11.90 -2.48 -0.52
CA VAL A 46 13.08 -3.35 -0.40
C VAL A 46 14.32 -2.69 -1.01
N GLU A 47 14.16 -2.04 -2.17
CA GLU A 47 15.18 -1.24 -2.84
C GLU A 47 15.60 -0.03 -1.99
N GLY A 48 14.66 0.53 -1.24
CA GLY A 48 14.92 1.66 -0.34
C GLY A 48 14.45 3.01 -0.88
N SER A 49 13.85 3.03 -2.08
CA SER A 49 13.16 4.18 -2.68
C SER A 49 12.11 4.75 -1.71
N ILE A 50 11.37 3.87 -1.02
CA ILE A 50 10.51 4.26 0.10
C ILE A 50 11.19 3.90 1.43
N LYS A 51 11.59 4.92 2.18
CA LYS A 51 12.23 4.74 3.49
C LYS A 51 11.21 4.34 4.56
N MET A 52 11.14 3.04 4.85
CA MET A 52 10.29 2.47 5.90
C MET A 52 11.09 1.80 7.03
N GLY A 53 10.42 1.57 8.16
CA GLY A 53 10.98 0.87 9.31
C GLY A 53 11.35 -0.59 9.03
N LYS A 54 12.21 -1.17 9.87
CA LYS A 54 12.73 -2.54 9.75
C LYS A 54 11.64 -3.59 9.50
N TRP A 55 10.54 -3.53 10.26
CA TRP A 55 9.46 -4.50 10.21
C TRP A 55 8.69 -4.48 8.89
N VAL A 56 8.43 -3.28 8.35
CA VAL A 56 7.75 -3.11 7.05
C VAL A 56 8.64 -3.64 5.92
N LYS A 57 9.95 -3.34 5.97
CA LYS A 57 10.92 -3.88 5.01
C LYS A 57 10.94 -5.41 5.05
N LEU A 58 10.96 -6.01 6.23
CA LEU A 58 10.95 -7.47 6.38
C LEU A 58 9.65 -8.10 5.86
N ALA A 59 8.50 -7.45 6.08
CA ALA A 59 7.23 -7.89 5.54
C ALA A 59 7.19 -7.83 3.99
N CYS A 60 7.75 -6.78 3.39
CA CYS A 60 7.87 -6.66 1.93
C CYS A 60 8.82 -7.72 1.36
N LYS A 61 9.97 -7.96 2.00
CA LYS A 61 10.89 -9.06 1.63
C LYS A 61 10.20 -10.42 1.69
N ARG A 62 9.44 -10.69 2.78
CA ARG A 62 8.68 -11.93 2.91
C ARG A 62 7.68 -12.09 1.76
N PHE A 63 6.96 -11.02 1.41
CA PHE A 63 6.01 -11.03 0.30
C PHE A 63 6.69 -11.38 -1.04
N LEU A 64 7.82 -10.75 -1.36
CA LEU A 64 8.56 -11.03 -2.60
C LEU A 64 9.12 -12.46 -2.62
N ASN A 65 9.67 -12.94 -1.51
CA ASN A 65 10.16 -14.31 -1.39
C ASN A 65 9.03 -15.33 -1.55
N ASP A 66 7.86 -15.09 -0.96
CA ASP A 66 6.69 -15.94 -1.13
C ASP A 66 6.19 -15.91 -2.59
N LEU A 67 6.27 -14.75 -3.25
CA LEU A 67 5.91 -14.61 -4.67
C LEU A 67 6.84 -15.41 -5.58
N GLU A 68 8.16 -15.32 -5.35
CA GLU A 68 9.15 -16.13 -6.06
C GLU A 68 8.92 -17.62 -5.82
N LYS A 69 8.76 -18.06 -4.57
CA LYS A 69 8.45 -19.46 -4.23
C LYS A 69 7.19 -19.96 -4.90
N SER A 70 6.14 -19.15 -4.98
CA SER A 70 4.89 -19.54 -5.64
C SER A 70 5.08 -19.85 -7.14
N LYS A 71 6.07 -19.21 -7.78
CA LYS A 71 6.43 -19.39 -9.19
C LYS A 71 7.43 -20.52 -9.41
N THR A 72 8.42 -20.66 -8.53
CA THR A 72 9.55 -21.58 -8.71
C THR A 72 9.30 -22.96 -8.11
N ASP A 73 8.53 -23.06 -7.04
CA ASP A 73 8.27 -24.31 -6.33
C ASP A 73 6.85 -24.84 -6.65
N PRO A 74 6.74 -25.97 -7.39
CA PRO A 74 5.47 -26.61 -7.69
C PRO A 74 4.70 -27.05 -6.44
N ASN A 75 5.42 -27.38 -5.36
CA ASN A 75 4.85 -27.87 -4.11
C ASN A 75 4.39 -26.73 -3.18
N TYR A 76 4.72 -25.48 -3.49
CA TYR A 76 4.26 -24.35 -2.68
C TYR A 76 2.73 -24.21 -2.81
N PRO A 77 1.96 -24.30 -1.71
CA PRO A 77 0.51 -24.45 -1.77
C PRO A 77 -0.22 -23.14 -2.08
N TRP A 78 0.44 -21.99 -1.94
CA TRP A 78 -0.18 -20.68 -2.11
C TRP A 78 0.16 -20.05 -3.46
N ILE A 79 -0.80 -19.37 -4.07
CA ILE A 79 -0.62 -18.55 -5.27
C ILE A 79 -1.11 -17.13 -4.98
N PHE A 80 -0.44 -16.15 -5.58
CA PHE A 80 -0.86 -14.77 -5.51
C PHE A 80 -1.79 -14.46 -6.68
N ASP A 81 -3.07 -14.24 -6.38
CA ASP A 81 -4.12 -13.89 -7.31
C ASP A 81 -4.35 -12.37 -7.27
N GLU A 82 -3.85 -11.68 -8.30
CA GLU A 82 -3.94 -10.22 -8.43
C GLU A 82 -5.38 -9.74 -8.60
N GLU A 83 -6.25 -10.53 -9.22
CA GLU A 83 -7.64 -10.14 -9.45
C GLU A 83 -8.42 -10.14 -8.13
N LYS A 84 -8.24 -11.19 -7.33
CA LYS A 84 -8.82 -11.28 -5.97
C LYS A 84 -8.29 -10.19 -5.05
N ALA A 85 -7.00 -9.86 -5.13
CA ALA A 85 -6.40 -8.75 -4.38
C ALA A 85 -7.00 -7.39 -4.79
N TRP A 86 -7.28 -7.20 -6.07
CA TRP A 86 -7.73 -5.90 -6.61
C TRP A 86 -9.22 -5.65 -6.40
N ARG A 87 -10.05 -6.70 -6.33
CA ARG A 87 -11.49 -6.58 -6.09
C ARG A 87 -11.87 -5.72 -4.86
N PRO A 88 -11.33 -5.95 -3.64
CA PRO A 88 -11.67 -5.12 -2.47
C PRO A 88 -11.17 -3.68 -2.59
N ILE A 89 -10.05 -3.46 -3.28
CA ILE A 89 -9.49 -2.12 -3.54
C ILE A 89 -10.45 -1.34 -4.45
N ARG A 90 -10.86 -1.94 -5.59
CA ARG A 90 -11.84 -1.34 -6.51
C ARG A 90 -13.18 -1.06 -5.82
N PHE A 91 -13.64 -1.97 -4.97
CA PHE A 91 -14.85 -1.75 -4.19
C PHE A 91 -14.71 -0.54 -3.27
N THR A 92 -13.62 -0.46 -2.52
CA THR A 92 -13.36 0.64 -1.58
C THR A 92 -13.30 1.98 -2.31
N GLU A 93 -12.56 2.08 -3.41
CA GLU A 93 -12.39 3.35 -4.14
C GLU A 93 -13.66 3.80 -4.89
N LYS A 94 -14.53 2.86 -5.28
CA LYS A 94 -15.80 3.17 -5.96
C LYS A 94 -16.95 3.46 -5.00
N MET A 95 -17.05 2.71 -3.91
CA MET A 95 -18.23 2.71 -3.04
C MET A 95 -18.03 3.53 -1.77
N CYS A 96 -16.80 3.64 -1.25
CA CYS A 96 -16.55 4.35 -0.01
C CYS A 96 -16.30 5.84 -0.29
N LYS A 97 -17.22 6.67 0.20
CA LYS A 97 -17.06 8.12 0.24
C LYS A 97 -16.76 8.54 1.68
N PRO A 98 -15.72 9.34 1.93
CA PRO A 98 -15.51 9.95 3.24
C PRO A 98 -16.73 10.78 3.65
N SER A 99 -17.22 10.58 4.87
CA SER A 99 -18.35 11.32 5.45
C SER A 99 -17.98 12.76 5.81
N LYS A 100 -16.68 13.04 6.02
CA LYS A 100 -16.15 14.37 6.37
C LYS A 100 -15.16 14.89 5.33
N GLY A 101 -15.43 16.08 4.79
CA GLY A 101 -14.61 16.84 3.85
C GLY A 101 -15.11 16.80 2.40
N ASP A 102 -14.58 17.68 1.54
CA ASP A 102 -14.94 17.81 0.11
C ASP A 102 -14.38 16.67 -0.77
N TYR A 103 -14.16 15.49 -0.19
CA TYR A 103 -13.54 14.37 -0.88
C TYR A 103 -14.62 13.43 -1.42
N ASN A 104 -14.85 13.49 -2.73
CA ASN A 104 -15.86 12.67 -3.39
C ASN A 104 -15.49 11.18 -3.52
N LYS A 105 -14.22 10.82 -3.34
CA LYS A 105 -13.70 9.45 -3.50
C LYS A 105 -12.56 9.19 -2.52
N LEU A 106 -12.55 8.00 -1.93
CA LEU A 106 -11.42 7.53 -1.13
C LEU A 106 -10.36 6.91 -2.04
N VAL A 107 -9.16 7.50 -2.08
CA VAL A 107 -8.02 6.94 -2.83
C VAL A 107 -7.12 6.18 -1.87
N LEU A 108 -6.95 4.88 -2.12
CA LEU A 108 -6.10 4.04 -1.28
C LEU A 108 -4.64 4.34 -1.58
N GLN A 109 -3.83 4.52 -0.55
CA GLN A 109 -2.39 4.76 -0.72
C GLN A 109 -1.65 3.45 -1.07
N PRO A 110 -0.42 3.51 -1.64
CA PRO A 110 0.32 2.31 -2.03
C PRO A 110 0.55 1.32 -0.88
N TRP A 111 0.78 1.81 0.34
CA TRP A 111 0.91 0.95 1.52
C TRP A 111 -0.42 0.27 1.91
N GLN A 112 -1.57 0.92 1.66
CA GLN A 112 -2.89 0.34 1.89
C GLN A 112 -3.18 -0.73 0.84
N HIS A 113 -2.78 -0.50 -0.42
CA HIS A 113 -2.78 -1.52 -1.47
C HIS A 113 -1.92 -2.72 -1.07
N PHE A 114 -0.77 -2.49 -0.45
CA PHE A 114 0.07 -3.59 0.03
C PHE A 114 -0.62 -4.42 1.11
N VAL A 115 -1.23 -3.79 2.11
CA VAL A 115 -1.93 -4.49 3.19
C VAL A 115 -3.14 -5.27 2.67
N VAL A 116 -4.01 -4.62 1.89
CA VAL A 116 -5.24 -5.24 1.36
C VAL A 116 -4.88 -6.33 0.35
N GLY A 117 -3.95 -6.05 -0.56
CA GLY A 117 -3.50 -7.02 -1.55
C GLY A 117 -2.83 -8.24 -0.91
N ASN A 118 -2.03 -8.07 0.14
CA ASN A 118 -1.44 -9.19 0.87
C ASN A 118 -2.50 -9.99 1.65
N MET A 119 -3.56 -9.35 2.16
CA MET A 119 -4.63 -10.06 2.86
C MET A 119 -5.51 -10.89 1.92
N PHE A 120 -5.90 -10.33 0.77
CA PHE A 120 -6.88 -10.93 -0.13
C PHE A 120 -6.27 -11.65 -1.35
N GLY A 121 -5.02 -11.36 -1.69
CA GLY A 121 -4.35 -11.91 -2.87
C GLY A 121 -3.78 -13.31 -2.69
N TRP A 122 -3.41 -13.70 -1.47
CA TRP A 122 -2.89 -15.05 -1.23
C TRP A 122 -4.01 -16.07 -1.11
N VAL A 123 -4.06 -17.00 -2.05
CA VAL A 123 -5.05 -18.08 -2.08
C VAL A 123 -4.40 -19.44 -2.21
N ASP A 124 -5.06 -20.46 -1.68
CA ASP A 124 -4.66 -21.86 -1.84
C ASP A 124 -4.90 -22.29 -3.30
N LYS A 125 -3.90 -22.93 -3.91
CA LYS A 125 -3.99 -23.46 -5.29
C LYS A 125 -5.10 -24.49 -5.46
N LYS A 126 -5.41 -25.27 -4.42
CA LYS A 126 -6.39 -26.37 -4.49
C LYS A 126 -7.81 -25.90 -4.19
N THR A 127 -7.98 -25.18 -3.08
CA THR A 127 -9.32 -24.79 -2.60
C THR A 127 -9.73 -23.38 -3.01
N GLY A 128 -8.79 -22.54 -3.47
CA GLY A 128 -9.05 -21.13 -3.81
C GLY A 128 -9.33 -20.23 -2.59
N ASN A 129 -9.21 -20.78 -1.38
CA ASN A 129 -9.46 -20.08 -0.12
C ASN A 129 -8.30 -19.15 0.25
N ARG A 130 -8.61 -18.08 0.99
CA ARG A 130 -7.62 -17.10 1.44
C ARG A 130 -6.66 -17.70 2.47
N ARG A 131 -5.36 -17.43 2.30
CA ARG A 131 -4.30 -17.81 3.26
C ARG A 131 -4.46 -17.10 4.60
N PHE A 132 -4.77 -15.81 4.57
CA PHE A 132 -4.86 -14.96 5.76
C PHE A 132 -6.31 -14.62 6.06
N ARG A 133 -6.73 -14.91 7.31
CA ARG A 133 -8.04 -14.52 7.83
C ARG A 133 -7.98 -13.20 8.60
N GLU A 134 -6.86 -12.93 9.24
CA GLU A 134 -6.66 -11.78 10.11
C GLU A 134 -5.32 -11.10 9.79
N SER A 135 -5.28 -9.78 9.90
CA SER A 135 -4.04 -9.01 9.78
C SER A 135 -3.91 -8.06 10.96
N LEU A 136 -2.71 -8.02 11.54
CA LEU A 136 -2.38 -7.08 12.58
C LEU A 136 -1.53 -5.95 12.00
N ILE A 137 -2.01 -4.71 12.18
CA ILE A 137 -1.39 -3.52 11.61
C ILE A 137 -1.11 -2.53 12.75
N PHE A 138 0.15 -2.13 12.91
CA PHE A 138 0.54 -1.05 13.83
C PHE A 138 0.81 0.21 13.02
N LEU A 139 0.06 1.27 13.32
CA LEU A 139 0.17 2.57 12.66
C LEU A 139 0.17 3.67 13.72
N GLY A 140 0.97 4.71 13.50
CA GLY A 140 0.90 5.93 14.31
C GLY A 140 -0.42 6.67 14.13
N ARG A 141 -0.71 7.63 15.02
CA ARG A 141 -1.90 8.51 14.91
C ARG A 141 -1.84 9.34 13.63
N LYS A 142 -3.01 9.76 13.11
CA LYS A 142 -3.18 10.57 11.89
C LYS A 142 -2.79 9.93 10.54
N ASN A 143 -2.60 8.61 10.49
CA ASN A 143 -2.28 7.90 9.24
C ASN A 143 -3.51 7.42 8.44
N GLY A 144 -4.68 8.04 8.60
CA GLY A 144 -5.88 7.69 7.82
C GLY A 144 -6.43 6.27 8.07
N ARG A 145 -6.03 5.59 9.16
CA ARG A 145 -6.50 4.23 9.51
C ARG A 145 -7.98 4.19 9.90
N VAL A 146 -8.46 5.25 10.54
CA VAL A 146 -9.87 5.43 10.92
C VAL A 146 -10.37 6.63 10.14
N LEU A 147 -11.24 6.38 9.17
CA LEU A 147 -12.09 7.42 8.62
C LEU A 147 -13.32 7.48 9.55
N PRO A 148 -13.66 8.66 10.11
CA PRO A 148 -14.98 8.80 10.70
C PRO A 148 -15.99 8.61 9.57
N LEU A 149 -16.64 7.44 9.57
CA LEU A 149 -17.87 7.20 8.81
C LEU A 149 -18.99 8.04 9.42
#